data_AF-A0A946CKZ7-F1
#
_entry.id   AF-A0A946CKZ7-F1
#
_cell.length_a   1.000
_cell.length_b   1.000
_cell.length_c   1.000
_cell.angle_alpha   90.00
_cell.angle_beta   90.00
_cell.angle_gamma   90.00
#
_symmetry.space_group_name_H-M   'P 1'
#
loop_
_entity.id
_entity.type
_entity.pdbx_description
1 polymer ?
#
loop_
_entity_poly.entity_id
_entity_poly.type
_entity_poly.pdbx_seq_one_letter_code
_entity_poly.pdbx_strand_id
1 'polypeptide(L)'
;MAHFIVGRLFGWPEFAEDGDDVWLIHIDEPTFFLRVIHRPEDLVPTGDLNDLYFPLVDDSRYAVGNLIFIEPRPADPKEVAQLVAIAIDAIQHDEVTRLLALPSHPFNPSSAELQPEDVPVGFVTGVFHDSENGTTDDMPWIAHLGPPPFAMRVCDLNDEDLEPDDIWANAGDGYALAHLHWLSSMASDPGDIRFLAETAAGIVADAVEDIMPELIPS
;
A
#
# COMPACT_ATOMS: atom_id res chain seq x y z
N MET A 1 -3.89 0.81 18.03
CA MET A 1 -3.20 -0.14 17.14
C MET A 1 -3.68 0.16 15.74
N ALA A 2 -2.78 0.36 14.80
CA ALA A 2 -3.11 0.64 13.42
C ALA A 2 -2.13 -0.12 12.53
N HIS A 3 -2.67 -0.86 11.57
CA HIS A 3 -1.88 -1.65 10.64
C HIS A 3 -1.87 -0.98 9.27
N PHE A 4 -0.66 -0.81 8.73
CA PHE A 4 -0.46 -0.21 7.42
C PHE A 4 0.29 -1.15 6.49
N ILE A 5 -0.14 -1.23 5.24
CA ILE A 5 0.73 -1.64 4.14
C ILE A 5 1.29 -0.36 3.53
N VAL A 6 2.60 -0.19 3.60
CA VAL A 6 3.32 0.94 3.01
C VAL A 6 4.11 0.39 1.83
N GLY A 7 3.86 0.89 0.63
CA GLY A 7 4.44 0.30 -0.57
C GLY A 7 4.47 1.22 -1.77
N ARG A 8 5.09 0.71 -2.84
CA ARG A 8 5.17 1.39 -4.13
C ARG A 8 4.09 0.88 -5.08
N LEU A 9 3.57 1.78 -5.90
CA LEU A 9 2.53 1.48 -6.90
C LEU A 9 3.12 0.84 -8.16
N PHE A 10 2.45 -0.18 -8.66
CA PHE A 10 2.76 -0.89 -9.90
C PHE A 10 1.49 -1.20 -10.69
N GLY A 11 1.62 -1.38 -11.99
CA GLY A 11 0.55 -1.83 -12.86
C GLY A 11 -0.54 -0.79 -13.11
N TRP A 12 -0.21 0.50 -12.98
CA TRP A 12 -1.08 1.63 -13.33
C TRP A 12 -0.34 2.69 -14.18
N PRO A 13 0.04 2.35 -15.42
CA PRO A 13 0.92 3.17 -16.25
C PRO A 13 0.29 4.50 -16.68
N GLU A 14 -1.03 4.61 -16.72
CA GLU A 14 -1.71 5.88 -17.00
C GLU A 14 -1.57 6.90 -15.85
N PHE A 15 -1.22 6.42 -14.65
CA PHE A 15 -1.16 7.23 -13.44
C PHE A 15 0.26 7.56 -13.01
N ALA A 16 1.13 6.55 -12.92
CA ALA A 16 2.52 6.70 -12.51
C ALA A 16 3.42 5.68 -13.23
N GLU A 17 4.72 6.00 -13.31
CA GLU A 17 5.72 4.97 -13.63
C GLU A 17 5.79 3.95 -12.49
N ASP A 18 6.02 2.69 -12.84
CA ASP A 18 6.06 1.60 -11.87
C ASP A 18 7.15 1.86 -10.82
N GLY A 19 6.76 1.81 -9.55
CA GLY A 19 7.64 2.05 -8.42
C GLY A 19 7.80 3.51 -8.00
N ASP A 20 7.38 4.50 -8.79
CA ASP A 20 7.66 5.92 -8.49
C ASP A 20 6.75 6.49 -7.40
N ASP A 21 5.51 6.03 -7.35
CA ASP A 21 4.48 6.53 -6.44
C ASP A 21 4.38 5.62 -5.19
N VAL A 22 4.16 6.23 -4.01
CA VAL A 22 4.14 5.53 -2.72
C VAL A 22 2.78 5.70 -2.06
N TRP A 23 2.21 4.58 -1.64
CA TRP A 23 0.88 4.48 -1.06
C TRP A 23 0.95 3.90 0.34
N LEU A 24 0.04 4.36 1.21
CA LEU A 24 -0.14 3.86 2.56
C LEU A 24 -1.59 3.39 2.69
N ILE A 25 -1.77 2.13 3.06
CA ILE A 25 -3.07 1.47 3.11
C ILE A 25 -3.33 1.10 4.56
N HIS A 26 -4.30 1.76 5.19
CA HIS A 26 -4.77 1.34 6.49
C HIS A 26 -5.72 0.15 6.30
N ILE A 27 -5.36 -1.01 6.84
CA ILE A 27 -6.07 -2.27 6.57
C ILE A 27 -7.11 -2.64 7.63
N ASP A 28 -7.13 -1.93 8.77
CA ASP A 28 -8.16 -2.05 9.79
C ASP A 28 -9.36 -1.14 9.47
N GLU A 29 -10.42 -1.24 10.26
CA GLU A 29 -11.55 -0.32 10.20
C GLU A 29 -11.24 1.00 10.91
N PRO A 30 -11.40 2.18 10.27
CA PRO A 30 -11.87 2.40 8.90
C PRO A 30 -10.78 2.13 7.84
N THR A 31 -11.11 1.39 6.78
CA THR A 31 -10.14 1.04 5.73
C THR A 31 -10.05 2.15 4.70
N PHE A 32 -8.85 2.64 4.44
CA PHE A 32 -8.60 3.74 3.50
C PHE A 32 -7.21 3.69 2.87
N PHE A 33 -7.06 4.43 1.79
CA PHE A 33 -5.80 4.67 1.11
C PHE A 33 -5.33 6.11 1.32
N LEU A 34 -4.01 6.28 1.38
CA LEU A 34 -3.30 7.54 1.37
C LEU A 34 -2.17 7.45 0.35
N ARG A 35 -1.75 8.60 -0.16
CA ARG A 35 -0.66 8.69 -1.13
C ARG A 35 0.37 9.71 -0.67
N VAL A 36 1.64 9.45 -0.97
CA VAL A 36 2.68 10.48 -0.95
C VAL A 36 2.49 11.35 -2.19
N ILE A 37 2.35 12.66 -2.01
CA ILE A 37 2.14 13.63 -3.08
C ILE A 37 3.16 14.75 -3.01
N HIS A 38 3.33 15.47 -4.12
CA HIS A 38 3.97 16.78 -4.07
C HIS A 38 3.17 17.71 -3.16
N ARG A 39 3.87 18.40 -2.25
CA ARG A 39 3.23 19.35 -1.36
C ARG A 39 2.61 20.48 -2.18
N PRO A 40 1.30 20.74 -2.05
CA PRO A 40 0.69 21.90 -2.68
C PRO A 40 1.25 23.21 -2.11
N GLU A 41 1.78 24.08 -2.95
CA GLU A 41 2.30 25.39 -2.51
C GLU A 41 1.18 26.47 -2.42
N ASP A 42 0.14 26.36 -3.25
CA ASP A 42 -0.87 27.41 -3.46
C ASP A 42 -2.32 27.00 -3.11
N LEU A 43 -2.55 25.77 -2.64
CA LEU A 43 -3.89 25.29 -2.30
C LEU A 43 -4.26 25.62 -0.86
N VAL A 44 -5.29 26.45 -0.69
CA VAL A 44 -5.97 26.66 0.60
C VAL A 44 -6.91 25.48 0.83
N PRO A 45 -6.73 24.67 1.90
CA PRO A 45 -7.61 23.56 2.19
C PRO A 45 -9.06 24.06 2.32
N THR A 46 -9.99 23.41 1.63
CA THR A 46 -11.42 23.74 1.65
C THR A 46 -12.09 23.37 2.97
N GLY A 47 -11.47 22.45 3.72
CA GLY A 47 -12.02 21.84 4.94
C GLY A 47 -12.58 20.43 4.71
N ASP A 48 -12.65 19.95 3.47
CA ASP A 48 -12.99 18.57 3.17
C ASP A 48 -11.79 17.63 3.44
N LEU A 49 -12.05 16.46 4.02
CA LEU A 49 -11.00 15.51 4.42
C LEU A 49 -10.16 15.03 3.24
N ASN A 50 -10.73 14.96 2.04
CA ASN A 50 -10.04 14.53 0.82
C ASN A 50 -9.05 15.59 0.31
N ASP A 51 -9.27 16.86 0.68
CA ASP A 51 -8.42 18.00 0.31
C ASP A 51 -7.31 18.24 1.35
N LEU A 52 -7.28 17.45 2.43
CA LEU A 52 -6.24 17.54 3.44
C LEU A 52 -4.98 16.85 2.96
N TYR A 53 -3.87 17.55 3.18
CA TYR A 53 -2.53 17.02 3.02
C TYR A 53 -1.72 17.34 4.27
N PHE A 54 -0.80 16.45 4.61
CA PHE A 54 0.01 16.50 5.81
C PHE A 54 1.47 16.40 5.43
N PRO A 55 2.28 17.47 5.58
CA PRO A 55 3.67 17.48 5.15
C PRO A 55 4.48 16.36 5.82
N LEU A 56 5.36 15.70 5.06
CA LEU A 56 6.35 14.81 5.65
C LEU A 56 7.33 15.61 6.51
N VAL A 57 7.79 15.02 7.62
CA VAL A 57 8.68 15.71 8.55
C VAL A 57 10.09 15.83 7.98
N ASP A 58 10.57 14.81 7.26
CA ASP A 58 11.95 14.75 6.76
C ASP A 58 12.13 15.46 5.42
N ASP A 59 11.06 15.60 4.62
CA ASP A 59 11.10 16.29 3.33
C ASP A 59 9.85 17.11 3.07
N SER A 60 9.97 18.43 3.30
CA SER A 60 8.87 19.37 3.16
C SER A 60 8.36 19.59 1.73
N ARG A 61 9.02 18.98 0.72
CA ARG A 61 8.56 18.99 -0.68
C ARG A 61 7.39 18.03 -0.90
N TYR A 62 7.20 17.08 0.01
CA TYR A 62 6.18 16.05 -0.08
C TYR A 62 5.21 16.11 1.09
N ALA A 63 4.05 15.53 0.89
CA ALA A 63 3.01 15.40 1.90
C ALA A 63 2.29 14.06 1.72
N VAL A 64 1.61 13.59 2.76
CA VAL A 64 0.61 12.52 2.65
C VAL A 64 -0.74 13.16 2.37
N GLY A 65 -1.44 12.73 1.33
CA GLY A 65 -2.73 13.29 0.92
C GLY A 65 -3.60 12.27 0.18
N ASN A 66 -4.66 12.76 -0.47
CA ASN A 66 -5.63 11.96 -1.23
C ASN A 66 -6.21 10.81 -0.40
N LEU A 67 -6.80 11.14 0.76
CA LEU A 67 -7.50 10.18 1.60
C LEU A 67 -8.70 9.60 0.85
N ILE A 68 -8.68 8.29 0.57
CA ILE A 68 -9.74 7.57 -0.14
C ILE A 68 -10.27 6.47 0.76
N PHE A 69 -11.52 6.62 1.22
CA PHE A 69 -12.21 5.57 1.98
C PHE A 69 -12.71 4.47 1.04
N ILE A 70 -12.41 3.22 1.38
CA ILE A 70 -12.88 2.07 0.59
C ILE A 70 -14.37 1.83 0.79
N GLU A 71 -14.85 2.02 2.01
CA GLU A 71 -16.28 1.96 2.34
C GLU A 71 -16.75 3.27 2.96
N PRO A 72 -17.94 3.76 2.57
CA PRO A 72 -18.53 4.93 3.19
C PRO A 72 -18.99 4.59 4.61
N ARG A 73 -18.15 4.89 5.61
CA ARG A 73 -18.51 4.85 7.04
C ARG A 73 -18.21 6.19 7.69
N PRO A 74 -19.07 6.68 8.60
CA PRO A 74 -18.73 7.86 9.38
C PRO A 74 -17.64 7.50 10.40
N ALA A 75 -16.38 7.69 10.03
CA ALA A 75 -15.27 7.71 10.96
C ALA A 75 -15.21 9.08 11.67
N ASP A 76 -14.84 9.12 12.96
CA ASP A 76 -14.60 10.38 13.64
C ASP A 76 -13.40 11.08 12.98
N PRO A 77 -13.53 12.34 12.48
CA PRO A 77 -12.41 13.05 11.88
C PRO A 77 -11.15 13.11 12.77
N LYS A 78 -11.30 13.07 14.10
CA LYS A 78 -10.16 13.02 15.03
C LYS A 78 -9.42 11.69 14.99
N GLU A 79 -10.15 10.59 14.88
CA GLU A 79 -9.60 9.25 14.74
C GLU A 79 -8.85 9.15 13.40
N VAL A 80 -9.47 9.60 12.32
CA VAL A 80 -8.84 9.66 10.99
C VAL A 80 -7.55 10.49 11.03
N ALA A 81 -7.57 11.67 11.64
CA ALA A 81 -6.37 12.51 11.76
C ALA A 81 -5.25 11.84 12.56
N GLN A 82 -5.58 11.06 13.60
CA GLN A 82 -4.60 10.27 14.35
C GLN A 82 -4.01 9.15 13.49
N LEU A 83 -4.83 8.44 12.73
CA LEU A 83 -4.37 7.38 11.82
C LEU A 83 -3.47 7.96 10.72
N VAL A 84 -3.78 9.14 10.17
CA VAL A 84 -2.92 9.81 9.19
C VAL A 84 -1.57 10.20 9.81
N ALA A 85 -1.54 10.70 11.04
CA ALA A 85 -0.28 10.99 11.72
C ALA A 85 0.58 9.72 11.90
N ILE A 86 -0.05 8.60 12.28
CA ILE A 86 0.62 7.31 12.39
C ILE A 86 1.13 6.84 11.01
N ALA A 87 0.38 7.07 9.94
CA ALA A 87 0.79 6.72 8.59
C ALA A 87 2.06 7.50 8.17
N ILE A 88 2.16 8.79 8.54
CA ILE A 88 3.37 9.60 8.32
C ILE A 88 4.55 8.98 9.07
N ASP A 89 4.37 8.62 10.34
CA ASP A 89 5.43 7.96 11.12
C ASP A 89 5.85 6.62 10.48
N ALA A 90 4.89 5.87 9.90
CA ALA A 90 5.15 4.58 9.26
C ALA A 90 6.03 4.69 8.00
N ILE A 91 5.75 5.63 7.09
CA ILE A 91 6.60 5.83 5.89
C ILE A 91 7.99 6.37 6.25
N GLN A 92 8.10 7.08 7.37
CA GLN A 92 9.37 7.62 7.88
C GLN A 92 10.14 6.62 8.77
N HIS A 93 9.58 5.43 9.01
CA HIS A 93 10.26 4.40 9.78
C HIS A 93 11.50 3.91 9.03
N ASP A 94 12.65 3.81 9.71
CA ASP A 94 13.94 3.46 9.09
C ASP A 94 13.88 2.14 8.31
N GLU A 95 13.22 1.13 8.88
CA GLU A 95 13.07 -0.17 8.25
C GLU A 95 12.19 -0.11 7.00
N VAL A 96 11.06 0.62 7.05
CA VAL A 96 10.17 0.81 5.91
C VAL A 96 10.90 1.57 4.80
N THR A 97 11.61 2.65 5.17
CA THR A 97 12.43 3.45 4.25
C THR A 97 13.50 2.61 3.55
N ARG A 98 14.16 1.72 4.29
CA ARG A 98 15.17 0.80 3.76
C ARG A 98 14.55 -0.24 2.82
N LEU A 99 13.52 -0.95 3.27
CA LEU A 99 12.87 -2.03 2.51
C LEU A 99 12.18 -1.52 1.24
N LEU A 100 11.64 -0.30 1.27
CA LEU A 100 11.12 0.37 0.09
C LEU A 100 12.22 1.00 -0.77
N ALA A 101 13.49 0.92 -0.40
CA ALA A 101 14.62 1.48 -1.15
C ALA A 101 14.52 3.00 -1.41
N LEU A 102 13.88 3.77 -0.51
CA LEU A 102 13.65 5.21 -0.71
C LEU A 102 14.95 6.04 -0.86
N PRO A 103 16.09 5.70 -0.19
CA PRO A 103 17.33 6.46 -0.39
C PRO A 103 17.97 6.30 -1.77
N SER A 104 17.84 5.12 -2.40
CA SER A 104 18.40 4.82 -3.72
C SER A 104 17.41 5.09 -4.86
N HIS A 105 16.12 4.96 -4.56
CA HIS A 105 15.00 5.22 -5.47
C HIS A 105 14.02 6.20 -4.80
N PRO A 106 14.32 7.52 -4.74
CA PRO A 106 13.42 8.47 -4.09
C PRO A 106 12.01 8.47 -4.69
N PHE A 107 11.01 8.83 -3.90
CA PHE A 107 9.64 8.99 -4.40
C PHE A 107 9.56 10.09 -5.48
N ASN A 108 8.87 9.78 -6.57
CA ASN A 108 8.55 10.69 -7.66
C ASN A 108 7.04 10.63 -7.93
N PRO A 109 6.22 11.05 -6.94
CA PRO A 109 4.79 10.84 -6.98
C PRO A 109 4.18 11.54 -8.18
N SER A 110 3.16 10.93 -8.76
CA SER A 110 2.47 11.49 -9.91
C SER A 110 1.96 12.89 -9.61
N SER A 111 1.93 13.77 -10.60
CA SER A 111 1.20 15.05 -10.49
C SER A 111 -0.29 14.88 -10.80
N ALA A 112 -0.75 13.67 -11.11
CA ALA A 112 -2.14 13.37 -11.35
C ALA A 112 -2.98 13.60 -10.08
N GLU A 113 -4.07 14.33 -10.26
CA GLU A 113 -5.06 14.58 -9.24
C GLU A 113 -6.10 13.46 -9.29
N LEU A 114 -6.23 12.70 -8.19
CA LEU A 114 -7.30 11.71 -8.05
C LEU A 114 -8.57 12.43 -7.62
N GLN A 115 -9.57 12.41 -8.47
CA GLN A 115 -10.91 12.86 -8.14
C GLN A 115 -11.60 11.82 -7.24
N PRO A 116 -12.56 12.23 -6.40
CA PRO A 116 -13.31 11.28 -5.56
C PRO A 116 -14.02 10.17 -6.33
N GLU A 117 -14.36 10.41 -7.60
CA GLU A 117 -14.96 9.42 -8.51
C GLU A 117 -13.95 8.51 -9.23
N ASP A 118 -12.65 8.83 -9.18
CA ASP A 118 -11.63 7.99 -9.79
C ASP A 118 -11.52 6.69 -9.01
N VAL A 119 -11.45 5.58 -9.74
CA VAL A 119 -11.25 4.25 -9.16
C VAL A 119 -9.76 3.98 -9.22
N PRO A 120 -9.06 3.91 -8.07
CA PRO A 120 -7.67 3.46 -8.06
C PRO A 120 -7.55 2.11 -8.75
N VAL A 121 -6.54 1.94 -9.58
CA VAL A 121 -6.21 0.64 -10.17
C VAL A 121 -4.75 0.31 -9.92
N GLY A 122 -4.37 -0.95 -10.13
CA GLY A 122 -3.02 -1.42 -9.90
C GLY A 122 -2.79 -2.00 -8.50
N PHE A 123 -1.52 -2.17 -8.18
CA PHE A 123 -1.04 -2.93 -7.04
C PHE A 123 -0.01 -2.15 -6.24
N VAL A 124 -0.12 -2.18 -4.93
CA VAL A 124 0.86 -1.62 -4.01
C VAL A 124 1.66 -2.76 -3.43
N THR A 125 2.93 -2.85 -3.80
CA THR A 125 3.87 -3.84 -3.24
C THR A 125 4.75 -3.17 -2.21
N GLY A 126 4.84 -3.75 -1.02
CA GLY A 126 5.64 -3.18 0.05
C GLY A 126 5.59 -3.98 1.34
N VAL A 127 5.54 -3.26 2.45
CA VAL A 127 5.79 -3.79 3.78
C VAL A 127 4.55 -3.59 4.65
N PHE A 128 4.19 -4.61 5.41
CA PHE A 128 3.24 -4.46 6.51
C PHE A 128 3.94 -3.87 7.74
N HIS A 129 3.36 -2.84 8.33
CA HIS A 129 3.86 -2.15 9.51
C HIS A 129 2.81 -2.11 10.63
N ASP A 130 3.20 -2.60 11.81
CA ASP A 130 2.41 -2.51 13.04
C ASP A 130 2.82 -1.28 13.85
N SER A 131 1.93 -0.31 13.94
CA SER A 131 2.21 0.96 14.62
C SER A 131 2.35 0.83 16.14
N GLU A 132 1.89 -0.25 16.76
CA GLU A 132 1.91 -0.40 18.22
C GLU A 132 3.32 -0.68 18.74
N ASN A 133 4.06 -1.53 18.02
CA ASN A 133 5.40 -1.98 18.39
C ASN A 133 6.49 -1.47 17.42
N GLY A 134 6.10 -0.84 16.31
CA GLY A 134 7.02 -0.35 15.27
C GLY A 134 7.65 -1.47 14.44
N THR A 135 7.08 -2.68 14.48
CA THR A 135 7.63 -3.82 13.75
C THR A 135 7.09 -3.87 12.33
N THR A 136 7.88 -4.48 11.45
CA THR A 136 7.48 -4.81 10.09
C THR A 136 7.36 -6.32 9.95
N ASP A 137 6.49 -6.78 9.06
CA ASP A 137 6.52 -8.17 8.62
C ASP A 137 7.84 -8.44 7.87
N ASP A 138 8.41 -9.63 8.08
CA ASP A 138 9.66 -10.06 7.44
C ASP A 138 9.46 -10.39 5.95
N MET A 139 8.20 -10.54 5.52
CA MET A 139 7.85 -10.82 4.13
C MET A 139 7.02 -9.69 3.49
N PRO A 140 7.13 -9.51 2.16
CA PRO A 140 6.36 -8.51 1.45
C PRO A 140 4.85 -8.74 1.51
N TRP A 141 4.12 -7.63 1.38
CA TRP A 141 2.70 -7.60 1.14
C TRP A 141 2.40 -6.93 -0.19
N ILE A 142 1.36 -7.40 -0.87
CA ILE A 142 0.83 -6.76 -2.07
C ILE A 142 -0.66 -6.48 -1.91
N ALA A 143 -1.10 -5.27 -2.23
CA ALA A 143 -2.49 -4.86 -2.18
C ALA A 143 -3.00 -4.44 -3.55
N HIS A 144 -4.12 -5.02 -3.99
CA HIS A 144 -4.86 -4.55 -5.16
C HIS A 144 -5.77 -3.40 -4.75
N LEU A 145 -5.64 -2.24 -5.42
CA LEU A 145 -6.39 -1.04 -5.09
C LEU A 145 -7.78 -1.00 -5.73
N GLY A 146 -7.91 -1.62 -6.91
CA GLY A 146 -9.15 -1.62 -7.69
C GLY A 146 -10.20 -2.58 -7.14
N PRO A 147 -11.45 -2.52 -7.63
CA PRO A 147 -12.50 -3.44 -7.22
C PRO A 147 -12.24 -4.87 -7.77
N PRO A 148 -12.19 -5.91 -6.92
CA PRO A 148 -12.30 -5.86 -5.46
C PRO A 148 -10.94 -5.52 -4.79
N PRO A 149 -10.92 -4.60 -3.80
CA PRO A 149 -9.68 -4.28 -3.11
C PRO A 149 -9.36 -5.36 -2.07
N PHE A 150 -8.13 -5.84 -2.09
CA PHE A 150 -7.62 -6.86 -1.17
C PHE A 150 -6.12 -6.70 -0.96
N ALA A 151 -5.59 -7.36 0.07
CA ALA A 151 -4.16 -7.55 0.26
C ALA A 151 -3.82 -9.04 0.41
N MET A 152 -2.61 -9.41 0.06
CA MET A 152 -2.04 -10.75 0.23
C MET A 152 -0.61 -10.64 0.71
N ARG A 153 -0.19 -11.64 1.49
CA ARG A 153 1.17 -11.77 1.97
C ARG A 153 1.96 -12.70 1.06
N VAL A 154 3.21 -12.35 0.77
CA VAL A 154 4.17 -13.27 0.17
C VAL A 154 4.65 -14.23 1.25
N CYS A 155 4.55 -15.53 1.02
CA CYS A 155 4.90 -16.55 2.01
C CYS A 155 5.90 -17.54 1.43
N ASP A 156 6.84 -18.01 2.25
CA ASP A 156 7.71 -19.14 1.91
C ASP A 156 6.86 -20.42 1.87
N LEU A 157 6.99 -21.21 0.80
CA LEU A 157 6.30 -22.49 0.65
C LEU A 157 6.78 -23.55 1.65
N ASN A 158 7.89 -23.31 2.35
CA ASN A 158 8.38 -24.16 3.43
C ASN A 158 7.84 -23.73 4.81
N ASP A 159 7.05 -22.67 4.90
CA ASP A 159 6.40 -22.25 6.14
C ASP A 159 5.41 -23.34 6.60
N GLU A 160 5.58 -23.84 7.82
CA GLU A 160 4.74 -24.91 8.39
C GLU A 160 3.30 -24.43 8.66
N ASP A 161 3.11 -23.11 8.82
CA ASP A 161 1.81 -22.50 9.06
C ASP A 161 1.04 -22.19 7.76
N LEU A 162 1.65 -22.40 6.58
CA LEU A 162 1.01 -22.17 5.29
C LEU A 162 0.19 -23.37 4.82
N GLU A 163 -1.13 -23.24 4.87
CA GLU A 163 -2.05 -24.26 4.36
C GLU A 163 -2.20 -24.19 2.82
N PRO A 164 -2.25 -25.32 2.09
CA PRO A 164 -2.39 -25.30 0.63
C PRO A 164 -3.64 -24.59 0.11
N ASP A 165 -4.73 -24.60 0.88
CA ASP A 165 -6.00 -23.97 0.51
C ASP A 165 -5.95 -22.43 0.65
N ASP A 166 -4.94 -21.89 1.34
CA ASP A 166 -4.72 -20.45 1.49
C ASP A 166 -3.86 -19.85 0.36
N ILE A 167 -3.29 -20.70 -0.51
CA ILE A 167 -2.43 -20.29 -1.62
C ILE A 167 -3.28 -19.84 -2.82
N TRP A 168 -3.08 -18.60 -3.24
CA TRP A 168 -3.78 -17.99 -4.37
C TRP A 168 -2.97 -18.03 -5.66
N ALA A 169 -1.66 -17.79 -5.59
CA ALA A 169 -0.76 -17.81 -6.74
C ALA A 169 0.67 -18.20 -6.33
N ASN A 170 1.43 -18.78 -7.27
CA ASN A 170 2.86 -19.04 -7.10
C ASN A 170 3.66 -17.79 -7.48
N ALA A 171 4.60 -17.37 -6.64
CA ALA A 171 5.42 -16.18 -6.83
C ALA A 171 6.86 -16.46 -7.30
N GLY A 172 7.18 -17.73 -7.61
CA GLY A 172 8.53 -18.15 -7.98
C GLY A 172 9.46 -18.36 -6.78
N ASP A 173 10.62 -18.96 -7.02
CA ASP A 173 11.73 -19.10 -6.04
C ASP A 173 11.38 -19.64 -4.64
N GLY A 174 10.35 -20.47 -4.56
CA GLY A 174 9.89 -21.05 -3.29
C GLY A 174 8.86 -20.20 -2.56
N TYR A 175 8.35 -19.14 -3.17
CA TYR A 175 7.35 -18.25 -2.59
C TYR A 175 5.97 -18.38 -3.26
N ALA A 176 4.94 -17.97 -2.52
CA ALA A 176 3.56 -17.90 -2.98
C ALA A 176 2.82 -16.70 -2.37
N LEU A 177 1.77 -16.23 -3.05
CA LEU A 177 0.81 -15.30 -2.48
C LEU A 177 -0.27 -16.06 -1.72
N ALA A 178 -0.44 -15.72 -0.45
CA ALA A 178 -1.38 -16.35 0.46
C ALA A 178 -1.99 -15.33 1.44
N HIS A 179 -2.79 -15.82 2.39
CA HIS A 179 -3.44 -15.03 3.44
C HIS A 179 -4.20 -13.82 2.89
N LEU A 180 -5.19 -14.09 2.03
CA LEU A 180 -6.07 -13.07 1.48
C LEU A 180 -6.76 -12.27 2.59
N HIS A 181 -6.47 -10.97 2.64
CA HIS A 181 -7.11 -10.00 3.50
C HIS A 181 -8.03 -9.11 2.67
N TRP A 182 -9.33 -9.15 2.95
CA TRP A 182 -10.29 -8.30 2.27
C TRP A 182 -10.25 -6.88 2.82
N LEU A 183 -10.11 -5.90 1.92
CA LEU A 183 -10.14 -4.47 2.28
C LEU A 183 -11.54 -3.86 2.14
N SER A 184 -12.50 -4.63 1.62
CA SER A 184 -13.90 -4.23 1.50
C SER A 184 -14.82 -5.43 1.69
N SER A 185 -16.10 -5.16 1.93
CA SER A 185 -17.16 -6.16 1.92
C SER A 185 -17.63 -6.54 0.51
N MET A 186 -16.92 -6.10 -0.54
CA MET A 186 -17.31 -6.42 -1.92
C MET A 186 -17.11 -7.90 -2.20
N ALA A 187 -18.18 -8.56 -2.66
CA ALA A 187 -18.07 -9.93 -3.12
C ALA A 187 -17.31 -9.98 -4.46
N SER A 188 -16.51 -11.03 -4.64
CA SER A 188 -15.84 -11.34 -5.91
C SER A 188 -15.82 -12.84 -6.15
N ASP A 189 -15.69 -13.23 -7.42
CA ASP A 189 -15.54 -14.63 -7.80
C ASP A 189 -14.10 -15.11 -7.49
N PRO A 190 -13.92 -16.31 -6.92
CA PRO A 190 -12.59 -16.85 -6.66
C PRO A 190 -11.69 -16.93 -7.90
N GLY A 191 -12.26 -17.08 -9.10
CA GLY A 191 -11.53 -17.06 -10.36
C GLY A 191 -10.94 -15.68 -10.68
N ASP A 192 -11.68 -14.61 -10.42
CA ASP A 192 -11.20 -13.24 -10.61
C ASP A 192 -10.06 -12.93 -9.63
N ILE A 193 -10.21 -13.34 -8.36
CA ILE A 193 -9.15 -13.19 -7.36
C ILE A 193 -7.90 -13.98 -7.74
N ARG A 194 -8.05 -15.20 -8.24
CA ARG A 194 -6.90 -16.00 -8.67
C ARG A 194 -6.16 -15.35 -9.84
N PHE A 195 -6.87 -14.79 -10.82
CA PHE A 195 -6.26 -14.04 -11.92
C PHE A 195 -5.50 -12.80 -11.42
N LEU A 196 -6.08 -12.04 -10.49
CA LEU A 196 -5.43 -10.88 -9.89
C LEU A 196 -4.21 -11.29 -9.04
N ALA A 197 -4.29 -12.41 -8.32
CA ALA A 197 -3.16 -12.96 -7.56
C ALA A 197 -2.02 -13.42 -8.48
N GLU A 198 -2.31 -14.05 -9.61
CA GLU A 198 -1.28 -14.42 -10.60
C GLU A 198 -0.59 -13.18 -11.19
N THR A 199 -1.34 -12.11 -11.43
CA THR A 199 -0.78 -10.82 -11.87
C THR A 199 0.08 -10.19 -10.77
N ALA A 200 -0.43 -10.18 -9.55
CA ALA A 200 0.26 -9.67 -8.37
C ALA A 200 1.58 -10.41 -8.12
N ALA A 201 1.63 -11.73 -8.32
CA ALA A 201 2.82 -12.54 -8.15
C ALA A 201 3.95 -12.11 -9.11
N GLY A 202 3.63 -11.82 -10.37
CA GLY A 202 4.58 -11.24 -11.32
C GLY A 202 5.08 -9.86 -10.89
N ILE A 203 4.16 -9.00 -10.44
CA ILE A 203 4.50 -7.65 -9.95
C ILE A 203 5.43 -7.70 -8.74
N VAL A 204 5.22 -8.62 -7.80
CA VAL A 204 6.13 -8.79 -6.65
C VAL A 204 7.53 -9.15 -7.14
N ALA A 205 7.65 -10.11 -8.07
CA ALA A 205 8.94 -10.52 -8.61
C ALA A 205 9.67 -9.34 -9.28
N ASP A 206 8.99 -8.61 -10.15
CA ASP A 206 9.54 -7.44 -10.84
C ASP A 206 9.94 -6.34 -9.84
N ALA A 207 9.08 -6.07 -8.85
CA ALA A 207 9.34 -5.06 -7.81
C ALA A 207 10.59 -5.39 -6.98
N VAL A 208 10.79 -6.67 -6.63
CA VAL A 208 11.96 -7.13 -5.88
C VAL A 208 13.21 -7.09 -6.74
N GLU A 209 13.14 -7.53 -8.00
CA GLU A 209 14.30 -7.56 -8.90
C GLU A 209 14.80 -6.15 -9.24
N ASP A 210 13.88 -5.24 -9.57
CA ASP A 210 14.24 -3.96 -10.19
C ASP A 210 14.35 -2.78 -9.22
N ILE A 211 13.53 -2.75 -8.15
CA ILE A 211 13.34 -1.51 -7.34
C ILE A 211 13.64 -1.71 -5.86
N MET A 212 13.13 -2.80 -5.27
CA MET A 212 13.15 -3.09 -3.83
C MET A 212 13.83 -4.44 -3.52
N PRO A 213 15.13 -4.59 -3.82
CA PRO A 213 15.84 -5.87 -3.69
C PRO A 213 16.00 -6.37 -2.25
N GLU A 214 15.83 -5.48 -1.26
CA GLU A 214 15.90 -5.86 0.16
C GLU A 214 14.54 -6.31 0.73
N LEU A 215 13.47 -6.31 -0.09
CA LEU A 215 12.11 -6.59 0.36
C LEU A 215 11.87 -8.07 0.70
N ILE A 216 12.62 -8.98 0.08
CA ILE A 216 12.67 -10.40 0.46
C ILE A 216 14.03 -10.69 1.11
N PRO A 217 14.07 -11.28 2.31
CA PRO A 217 15.32 -11.69 2.95
C PRO A 217 16.13 -12.65 2.07
N SER A 218 17.46 -12.44 2.01
CA SER A 218 18.40 -13.25 1.22
C SER A 218 18.76 -14.59 1.87
#